data_AF-A0A925RUH2-F1
#
_entry.id   AF-A0A925RUH2-F1
#
_cell.length_a   1.000
_cell.length_b   1.000
_cell.length_c   1.000
_cell.angle_alpha   90.00
_cell.angle_beta   90.00
_cell.angle_gamma   90.00
#
_symmetry.space_group_name_H-M   'P 1'
#
loop_
_entity.id
_entity.type
_entity.pdbx_description
1 polymer ?
#
loop_
_entity_poly.entity_id
_entity_poly.type
_entity_poly.pdbx_seq_one_letter_code
_entity_poly.pdbx_strand_id
1 'polypeptide(L)'
;VRLRPSGAYGEHNPKRHVGSNHQRYEEGDATWLFSTDMSLNAVLEERTVVLRGRVTFMLGADDPITESLAALASRFLDETRRYWSDWTRELAIPFEWQAAVIRAAITLKLCSFEDTGAVVAALTTSIPEAKNSGRNWDYRYCWLRDSYFTIQALNRLGATRTMEGYLHYITNVFTAARDAPLQPVYGISGEPQLTEIISSHLLGYRGMGPVRIGNQAFEQTQHDVYGAVILAAMQSFFDQRLAAPGDVTLFQRLEIAGERCWNLYDQPDAGIWEYRGRVRVHTFSSVMCWAGVDRLARIARHLSLPERESVWRQRASQMHGRILAACWDQQLGCFTEAWQAPAVDASVLLLAELNFVKAEDPKFVATVDYVGKHLRRGPYLFRYTAHDDFGAPENAFNICTFWYINALAAVGRRDEAREIFNNMLKRCNGLGLLSEDLDPATGELWGNYPQTYSMVGIINSATRLSCPWEDAL
;
A
#
# COMPACT_ATOMS: atom_id res chain seq x y z
N VAL A 1 19.74 -3.98 -29.81
CA VAL A 1 19.39 -3.36 -28.50
C VAL A 1 19.44 -1.85 -28.66
N ARG A 2 18.54 -1.10 -28.04
CA ARG A 2 18.54 0.36 -28.04
C ARG A 2 18.65 0.84 -26.60
N LEU A 3 19.66 1.65 -26.29
CA LEU A 3 19.89 2.19 -24.96
C LEU A 3 19.80 3.71 -25.04
N ARG A 4 18.70 4.26 -24.51
CA ARG A 4 18.35 5.69 -24.60
C ARG A 4 17.97 6.21 -23.22
N PRO A 5 18.93 6.29 -22.28
CA PRO A 5 18.65 6.84 -20.96
C PRO A 5 18.33 8.34 -21.08
N SER A 6 17.53 8.83 -20.13
CA SER A 6 17.18 10.24 -20.01
C SER A 6 17.40 10.71 -18.56
N GLY A 7 17.89 11.93 -18.41
CA GLY A 7 18.06 12.64 -17.15
C GLY A 7 16.83 13.48 -16.79
N ALA A 8 16.77 13.96 -15.54
CA ALA A 8 15.75 14.86 -15.01
C ALA A 8 14.34 14.68 -15.61
N TYR A 9 13.76 13.48 -15.46
CA TYR A 9 12.42 13.17 -15.96
C TYR A 9 12.20 13.48 -17.47
N GLY A 10 13.21 13.22 -18.30
CA GLY A 10 13.10 13.39 -19.75
C GLY A 10 13.47 14.77 -20.29
N GLU A 11 13.91 15.69 -19.43
CA GLU A 11 14.33 17.05 -19.84
C GLU A 11 15.55 17.04 -20.76
N HIS A 12 16.53 16.17 -20.47
CA HIS A 12 17.74 16.05 -21.26
C HIS A 12 18.27 14.61 -21.27
N ASN A 13 19.24 14.36 -22.15
CA ASN A 13 19.97 13.11 -22.16
C ASN A 13 21.22 13.24 -21.27
N PRO A 14 21.58 12.22 -20.47
CA PRO A 14 22.79 12.23 -19.68
C PRO A 14 24.03 12.34 -20.58
N LYS A 15 25.10 12.94 -20.06
CA LYS A 15 26.38 13.02 -20.78
C LYS A 15 26.94 11.63 -20.98
N ARG A 16 27.49 11.38 -22.17
CA ARG A 16 27.82 10.04 -22.65
C ARG A 16 29.30 9.94 -22.98
N HIS A 17 29.99 9.02 -22.33
CA HIS A 17 31.40 8.73 -22.57
C HIS A 17 31.55 7.26 -22.97
N VAL A 18 32.27 7.00 -24.07
CA VAL A 18 32.50 5.64 -24.57
C VAL A 18 33.91 5.22 -24.18
N GLY A 19 34.01 4.16 -23.37
CA GLY A 19 35.25 3.47 -23.09
C GLY A 19 35.48 2.30 -24.04
N SER A 20 36.59 1.59 -23.86
CA SER A 20 36.96 0.45 -24.72
C SER A 20 36.02 -0.75 -24.58
N ASN A 21 35.40 -0.93 -23.41
CA ASN A 21 34.56 -2.08 -23.05
C ASN A 21 33.26 -1.68 -22.33
N HIS A 22 32.98 -0.38 -22.20
CA HIS A 22 31.84 0.13 -21.45
C HIS A 22 31.36 1.48 -22.02
N GLN A 23 30.19 1.89 -21.58
CA GLN A 23 29.65 3.21 -21.85
C GLN A 23 29.19 3.84 -20.53
N ARG A 24 29.72 5.02 -20.23
CA ARG A 24 29.40 5.78 -19.03
C ARG A 24 28.34 6.84 -19.35
N TYR A 25 27.37 6.97 -18.46
CA TYR A 25 26.34 8.00 -18.46
C TYR A 25 26.45 8.83 -17.18
N GLU A 26 26.56 10.15 -17.33
CA GLU A 26 26.65 11.09 -16.21
C GLU A 26 25.41 11.99 -16.17
N GLU A 27 24.78 12.06 -15.00
CA GLU A 27 23.59 12.86 -14.71
C GLU A 27 23.73 13.51 -13.34
N GLY A 28 24.02 14.81 -13.29
CA GLY A 28 24.38 15.48 -12.04
C GLY A 28 25.60 14.80 -11.39
N ASP A 29 25.45 14.40 -10.13
CA ASP A 29 26.47 13.65 -9.37
C ASP A 29 26.38 12.12 -9.58
N ALA A 30 25.37 11.64 -10.30
CA ALA A 30 25.18 10.21 -10.55
C ALA A 30 25.95 9.76 -11.81
N THR A 31 26.68 8.66 -11.67
CA THR A 31 27.38 8.01 -12.77
C THR A 31 26.88 6.58 -12.93
N TRP A 32 26.46 6.22 -14.14
CA TRP A 32 26.00 4.88 -14.49
C TRP A 32 26.90 4.27 -15.55
N LEU A 33 27.31 3.03 -15.32
CA LEU A 33 28.14 2.25 -16.22
C LEU A 33 27.31 1.19 -16.93
N PHE A 34 27.30 1.22 -18.25
CA PHE A 34 26.77 0.18 -19.10
C PHE A 34 27.90 -0.70 -19.65
N SER A 35 27.82 -2.01 -19.40
CA SER A 35 28.80 -3.00 -19.83
C SER A 35 28.10 -4.18 -20.50
N THR A 36 28.74 -4.77 -21.51
CA THR A 36 28.18 -5.92 -22.23
C THR A 36 29.28 -6.82 -22.83
N ASP A 37 28.97 -8.11 -22.98
CA ASP A 37 29.81 -9.10 -23.67
C ASP A 37 29.49 -9.20 -25.18
N MET A 38 28.54 -8.40 -25.69
CA MET A 38 28.38 -8.19 -27.14
C MET A 38 29.25 -7.06 -27.67
N SER A 39 29.27 -6.88 -29.00
CA SER A 39 29.89 -5.72 -29.62
C SER A 39 29.25 -4.43 -29.09
N LEU A 40 30.03 -3.65 -28.33
CA LEU A 40 29.60 -2.33 -27.83
C LEU A 40 29.21 -1.41 -28.99
N ASN A 41 29.99 -1.41 -30.09
CA ASN A 41 29.66 -0.64 -31.29
C ASN A 41 28.28 -1.01 -31.87
N ALA A 42 27.90 -2.28 -31.85
CA ALA A 42 26.57 -2.69 -32.31
C ALA A 42 25.44 -2.13 -31.42
N VAL A 43 25.68 -1.93 -30.11
CA VAL A 43 24.72 -1.25 -29.22
C VAL A 43 24.71 0.25 -29.50
N LEU A 44 25.90 0.88 -29.55
CA LEU A 44 26.06 2.33 -29.73
C LEU A 44 25.45 2.83 -31.05
N GLU A 45 25.58 2.03 -32.11
CA GLU A 45 25.05 2.33 -33.43
C GLU A 45 23.66 1.72 -33.67
N GLU A 46 23.03 1.15 -32.62
CA GLU A 46 21.71 0.49 -32.66
C GLU A 46 21.58 -0.54 -33.81
N ARG A 47 22.66 -1.26 -34.13
CA ARG A 47 22.70 -2.23 -35.23
C ARG A 47 21.83 -3.45 -34.92
N THR A 48 21.24 -3.99 -35.99
CA THR A 48 20.62 -5.31 -35.94
C THR A 48 21.72 -6.37 -36.02
N VAL A 49 21.73 -7.29 -35.05
CA VAL A 49 22.71 -8.37 -34.96
C VAL A 49 21.99 -9.71 -34.77
N VAL A 50 22.52 -10.76 -35.40
CA VAL A 50 22.05 -12.14 -35.16
C VAL A 50 22.70 -12.65 -33.88
N LEU A 51 21.88 -13.04 -32.90
CA LEU A 51 22.37 -13.62 -31.65
C LEU A 51 22.89 -15.03 -31.91
N ARG A 52 24.14 -15.31 -31.50
CA ARG A 52 24.78 -16.63 -31.59
C ARG A 52 24.82 -17.38 -30.26
N GLY A 53 24.36 -16.74 -29.18
CA GLY A 53 24.41 -17.26 -27.83
C GLY A 53 23.81 -16.26 -26.84
N ARG A 54 24.01 -16.54 -25.55
CA ARG A 54 23.62 -15.62 -24.46
C ARG A 54 24.47 -14.36 -24.55
N VAL A 55 23.82 -13.21 -24.34
CA VAL A 55 24.45 -11.89 -24.22
C VAL A 55 24.02 -11.30 -22.89
N THR A 56 24.96 -10.64 -22.22
CA THR A 56 24.78 -10.01 -20.93
C THR A 56 24.78 -8.50 -21.09
N PHE A 57 23.79 -7.84 -20.51
CA PHE A 57 23.73 -6.38 -20.40
C PHE A 57 23.70 -6.02 -18.93
N MET A 58 24.65 -5.19 -18.49
CA MET A 58 24.71 -4.70 -17.12
C MET A 58 24.67 -3.18 -17.14
N LEU A 59 23.78 -2.60 -16.34
CA LEU A 59 23.69 -1.18 -16.05
C LEU A 59 23.74 -1.02 -14.53
N GLY A 60 24.74 -0.33 -14.00
CA GLY A 60 24.93 -0.17 -12.56
C GLY A 60 25.76 1.07 -12.22
N ALA A 61 26.10 1.23 -10.94
CA ALA A 61 27.06 2.25 -10.51
C ALA A 61 28.46 1.99 -11.12
N ASP A 62 29.37 2.95 -10.97
CA ASP A 62 30.75 2.88 -11.46
C ASP A 62 31.63 1.96 -10.58
N ASP A 63 31.14 0.74 -10.31
CA ASP A 63 31.86 -0.26 -9.54
C ASP A 63 32.78 -1.09 -10.44
N PRO A 64 34.03 -1.39 -10.01
CA PRO A 64 34.94 -2.21 -10.79
C PRO A 64 34.40 -3.63 -11.00
N ILE A 65 34.29 -4.04 -12.27
CA ILE A 65 33.92 -5.42 -12.64
C ILE A 65 35.19 -6.28 -12.66
N THR A 66 35.31 -7.19 -11.68
CA THR A 66 36.52 -8.01 -11.46
C THR A 66 36.44 -9.42 -12.08
N GLU A 67 35.30 -9.78 -12.64
CA GLU A 67 35.05 -11.09 -13.27
C GLU A 67 34.38 -10.93 -14.66
N SER A 68 34.22 -12.01 -15.43
CA SER A 68 33.51 -11.92 -16.71
C SER A 68 32.02 -11.58 -16.51
N LEU A 69 31.44 -10.76 -17.38
CA LEU A 69 30.03 -10.35 -17.28
C LEU A 69 29.06 -11.53 -17.22
N ALA A 70 29.31 -12.59 -17.99
CA ALA A 70 28.48 -13.79 -17.99
C ALA A 70 28.53 -14.53 -16.64
N ALA A 71 29.70 -14.61 -16.00
CA ALA A 71 29.86 -15.20 -14.67
C ALA A 71 29.15 -14.35 -13.60
N LEU A 72 29.38 -13.03 -13.64
CA LEU A 72 28.73 -12.06 -12.75
C LEU A 72 27.21 -12.15 -12.83
N ALA A 73 26.65 -12.13 -14.03
CA ALA A 73 25.21 -12.21 -14.24
C ALA A 73 24.61 -13.56 -13.78
N SER A 74 25.33 -14.67 -13.99
CA SER A 74 24.90 -15.97 -13.47
C SER A 74 24.89 -15.98 -11.95
N ARG A 75 25.95 -15.45 -11.32
CA ARG A 75 26.06 -15.37 -9.86
C ARG A 75 24.96 -14.50 -9.26
N PHE A 76 24.73 -13.30 -9.80
CA PHE A 76 23.65 -12.41 -9.34
C PHE A 76 22.26 -13.05 -9.51
N LEU A 77 22.02 -13.77 -10.61
CA LEU A 77 20.77 -14.51 -10.80
C LEU A 77 20.58 -15.60 -9.74
N ASP A 78 21.62 -16.37 -9.46
CA ASP A 78 21.58 -17.46 -8.48
C ASP A 78 21.44 -16.94 -7.05
N GLU A 79 22.15 -15.86 -6.70
CA GLU A 79 22.02 -15.16 -5.42
C GLU A 79 20.60 -14.59 -5.23
N THR A 80 20.06 -13.93 -6.26
CA THR A 80 18.69 -13.40 -6.25
C THR A 80 17.66 -14.52 -6.07
N ARG A 81 17.79 -15.63 -6.80
CA ARG A 81 16.90 -16.79 -6.66
C ARG A 81 16.98 -17.41 -5.28
N ARG A 82 18.20 -17.58 -4.75
CA ARG A 82 18.42 -18.14 -3.41
C ARG A 82 17.77 -17.25 -2.35
N TYR A 83 18.03 -15.95 -2.39
CA TYR A 83 17.42 -14.98 -1.45
C TYR A 83 15.90 -15.09 -1.42
N TRP A 84 15.23 -15.06 -2.58
CA TRP A 84 13.77 -15.14 -2.63
C TRP A 84 13.22 -16.52 -2.27
N SER A 85 13.92 -17.59 -2.65
CA SER A 85 13.54 -18.95 -2.26
C SER A 85 13.65 -19.16 -0.74
N ASP A 86 14.71 -18.64 -0.12
CA ASP A 86 14.92 -18.78 1.32
C ASP A 86 13.94 -17.89 2.09
N TRP A 87 13.75 -16.65 1.66
CA TRP A 87 12.79 -15.75 2.30
C TRP A 87 11.35 -16.26 2.23
N THR A 88 10.91 -16.78 1.07
CA THR A 88 9.54 -17.30 0.94
C THR A 88 9.30 -18.59 1.74
N ARG A 89 10.35 -19.36 2.03
CA ARG A 89 10.29 -20.56 2.88
C ARG A 89 9.96 -20.23 4.34
N GLU A 90 10.30 -19.03 4.80
CA GLU A 90 9.99 -18.56 6.16
C GLU A 90 8.52 -18.16 6.34
N LEU A 91 7.73 -18.07 5.25
CA LEU A 91 6.37 -17.58 5.29
C LEU A 91 5.35 -18.66 5.69
N ALA A 92 4.40 -18.28 6.53
CA ALA A 92 3.21 -19.07 6.85
C ALA A 92 2.17 -18.95 5.74
N ILE A 93 2.36 -19.70 4.65
CA ILE A 93 1.49 -19.67 3.48
C ILE A 93 0.19 -20.47 3.74
N PRO A 94 -1.01 -19.96 3.35
CA PRO A 94 -2.26 -20.72 3.43
C PRO A 94 -2.23 -21.94 2.49
N PHE A 95 -3.09 -22.94 2.75
CA PHE A 95 -3.13 -24.16 1.92
C PHE A 95 -3.49 -23.83 0.46
N GLU A 96 -4.53 -23.03 0.26
CA GLU A 96 -5.02 -22.63 -1.07
C GLU A 96 -4.33 -21.36 -1.59
N TRP A 97 -4.23 -21.25 -2.91
CA TRP A 97 -3.68 -20.09 -3.64
C TRP A 97 -2.24 -19.68 -3.28
N GLN A 98 -1.40 -20.64 -2.87
CA GLN A 98 0.00 -20.43 -2.48
C GLN A 98 0.78 -19.55 -3.46
N ALA A 99 0.69 -19.85 -4.76
CA ALA A 99 1.40 -19.10 -5.79
C ALA A 99 1.03 -17.61 -5.82
N ALA A 100 -0.25 -17.28 -5.63
CA ALA A 100 -0.72 -15.90 -5.58
C ALA A 100 -0.22 -15.19 -4.32
N VAL A 101 -0.28 -15.86 -3.17
CA VAL A 101 0.19 -15.31 -1.89
C VAL A 101 1.70 -15.09 -1.89
N ILE A 102 2.49 -16.06 -2.36
CA ILE A 102 3.96 -15.93 -2.48
C ILE A 102 4.30 -14.77 -3.40
N ARG A 103 3.66 -14.66 -4.57
CA ARG A 103 3.90 -13.54 -5.50
C ARG A 103 3.54 -12.19 -4.87
N ALA A 104 2.41 -12.10 -4.19
CA ALA A 104 1.98 -10.90 -3.49
C ALA A 104 2.96 -10.50 -2.38
N ALA A 105 3.40 -11.46 -1.56
CA ALA A 105 4.35 -11.23 -0.48
C ALA A 105 5.70 -10.73 -1.01
N ILE A 106 6.25 -11.37 -2.06
CA ILE A 106 7.48 -10.90 -2.73
C ILE A 106 7.32 -9.45 -3.19
N THR A 107 6.18 -9.13 -3.80
CA THR A 107 5.91 -7.80 -4.34
C THR A 107 5.83 -6.75 -3.25
N LEU A 108 5.11 -7.01 -2.16
CA LEU A 108 5.04 -6.11 -1.01
C LEU A 108 6.42 -5.89 -0.38
N LYS A 109 7.24 -6.95 -0.30
CA LYS A 109 8.62 -6.82 0.17
C LYS A 109 9.48 -5.96 -0.78
N LEU A 110 9.32 -6.11 -2.09
CA LEU A 110 9.99 -5.25 -3.07
C LEU A 110 9.57 -3.77 -2.99
N CYS A 111 8.37 -3.48 -2.47
CA CYS A 111 7.92 -2.12 -2.19
C CYS A 111 8.43 -1.58 -0.83
N SER A 112 9.16 -2.38 -0.05
CA SER A 112 9.82 -1.95 1.18
C SER A 112 11.22 -1.45 0.84
N PHE A 113 11.52 -0.21 1.21
CA PHE A 113 12.86 0.35 1.11
C PHE A 113 13.67 -0.08 2.33
N GLU A 114 14.60 -1.03 2.14
CA GLU A 114 15.29 -1.72 3.25
C GLU A 114 16.11 -0.78 4.15
N ASP A 115 16.66 0.30 3.60
CA ASP A 115 17.53 1.23 4.34
C ASP A 115 16.79 1.96 5.47
N THR A 116 15.60 2.49 5.18
CA THR A 116 14.82 3.28 6.14
C THR A 116 13.67 2.51 6.74
N GLY A 117 13.18 1.48 6.03
CA GLY A 117 11.96 0.74 6.35
C GLY A 117 10.67 1.34 5.77
N ALA A 118 10.74 2.39 4.96
CA ALA A 118 9.58 2.96 4.29
C ALA A 118 8.93 1.93 3.35
N VAL A 119 7.60 1.97 3.24
CA VAL A 119 6.85 1.11 2.30
C VAL A 119 6.12 2.02 1.32
N VAL A 120 6.46 1.94 0.03
CA VAL A 120 5.83 2.80 -0.98
C VAL A 120 4.45 2.27 -1.40
N ALA A 121 3.53 3.16 -1.76
CA ALA A 121 2.19 2.77 -2.23
C ALA A 121 2.23 2.04 -3.59
N ALA A 122 3.15 2.42 -4.47
CA ALA A 122 3.49 1.70 -5.70
C ALA A 122 4.90 2.07 -6.20
N LEU A 123 5.42 1.30 -7.15
CA LEU A 123 6.73 1.55 -7.79
C LEU A 123 6.65 2.46 -9.02
N THR A 124 5.48 3.03 -9.30
CA THR A 124 5.23 3.90 -10.46
C THR A 124 4.70 5.25 -10.06
N THR A 125 4.80 6.19 -11.00
CA THR A 125 4.12 7.47 -10.95
C THR A 125 3.22 7.63 -12.16
N SER A 126 2.09 8.31 -11.95
CA SER A 126 1.26 8.93 -12.99
C SER A 126 0.71 7.97 -14.05
N ILE A 127 0.49 6.71 -13.68
CA ILE A 127 -0.36 5.83 -14.47
C ILE A 127 -1.81 6.21 -14.14
N PRO A 128 -2.64 6.56 -15.14
CA PRO A 128 -3.97 7.09 -14.90
C PRO A 128 -4.92 6.04 -14.33
N GLU A 129 -5.77 6.43 -13.37
CA GLU A 129 -6.83 5.58 -12.81
C GLU A 129 -7.85 5.13 -13.89
N ALA A 130 -8.04 5.93 -14.94
CA ALA A 130 -8.87 5.63 -16.09
C ALA A 130 -8.42 6.43 -17.32
N LYS A 131 -8.83 5.99 -18.52
CA LYS A 131 -8.41 6.62 -19.78
C LYS A 131 -8.78 8.11 -19.80
N ASN A 132 -7.78 8.98 -20.03
CA ASN A 132 -7.94 10.44 -20.13
C ASN A 132 -8.60 11.12 -18.91
N SER A 133 -8.59 10.50 -17.73
CA SER A 133 -9.26 11.05 -16.54
C SER A 133 -8.51 12.21 -15.88
N GLY A 134 -7.20 12.33 -16.15
CA GLY A 134 -6.31 13.28 -15.47
C GLY A 134 -5.98 12.91 -14.01
N ARG A 135 -6.54 11.81 -13.50
CA ARG A 135 -6.24 11.21 -12.19
C ARG A 135 -4.96 10.38 -12.28
N ASN A 136 -3.82 11.06 -12.23
CA ASN A 136 -2.50 10.49 -12.48
C ASN A 136 -1.58 10.90 -11.31
N TRP A 137 -1.36 10.03 -10.34
CA TRP A 137 -0.69 10.39 -9.08
C TRP A 137 0.70 9.77 -8.97
N ASP A 138 1.63 10.44 -8.29
CA ASP A 138 2.92 9.82 -7.92
C ASP A 138 2.75 9.00 -6.65
N TYR A 139 2.97 7.69 -6.74
CA TYR A 139 2.75 6.72 -5.66
C TYR A 139 4.04 6.17 -5.08
N ARG A 140 5.19 6.72 -5.47
CA ARG A 140 6.53 6.27 -5.03
C ARG A 140 6.88 6.75 -3.61
N TYR A 141 5.87 7.07 -2.80
CA TYR A 141 5.98 7.64 -1.47
C TYR A 141 5.31 6.73 -0.43
N CYS A 142 5.63 6.98 0.83
CA CYS A 142 5.18 6.19 1.97
C CYS A 142 3.92 6.81 2.59
N TRP A 143 2.75 6.28 2.25
CA TRP A 143 1.53 6.58 3.00
C TRP A 143 1.50 5.77 4.29
N LEU A 144 1.27 6.44 5.42
CA LEU A 144 1.29 5.80 6.73
C LEU A 144 0.20 4.72 6.87
N ARG A 145 -0.96 4.99 6.27
CA ARG A 145 -2.10 4.07 6.22
C ARG A 145 -1.80 2.85 5.34
N ASP A 146 -1.31 3.06 4.13
CA ASP A 146 -0.98 2.00 3.15
C ASP A 146 0.10 1.07 3.69
N SER A 147 1.09 1.66 4.36
CA SER A 147 2.15 0.93 5.04
C SER A 147 1.61 0.06 6.16
N TYR A 148 0.70 0.59 6.99
CA TYR A 148 0.02 -0.21 8.04
C TYR A 148 -0.63 -1.48 7.46
N PHE A 149 -1.42 -1.35 6.39
CA PHE A 149 -2.09 -2.50 5.78
C PHE A 149 -1.09 -3.48 5.15
N THR A 150 -0.01 -2.97 4.53
CA THR A 150 1.06 -3.80 3.97
C THR A 150 1.76 -4.63 5.04
N ILE A 151 2.11 -3.99 6.15
CA ILE A 151 2.78 -4.64 7.28
C ILE A 151 1.87 -5.66 7.93
N GLN A 152 0.60 -5.33 8.11
CA GLN A 152 -0.37 -6.26 8.66
C GLN A 152 -0.49 -7.52 7.79
N ALA A 153 -0.52 -7.38 6.46
CA ALA A 153 -0.57 -8.51 5.55
C ALA A 153 0.70 -9.37 5.60
N LEU A 154 1.88 -8.75 5.62
CA LEU A 154 3.16 -9.47 5.74
C LEU A 154 3.29 -10.17 7.11
N ASN A 155 2.86 -9.52 8.18
CA ASN A 155 2.85 -10.11 9.53
C ASN A 155 1.93 -11.32 9.64
N ARG A 156 0.77 -11.33 8.95
CA ARG A 156 -0.11 -12.51 8.86
C ARG A 156 0.59 -13.72 8.24
N LEU A 157 1.57 -13.48 7.38
CA LEU A 157 2.44 -14.53 6.80
C LEU A 157 3.70 -14.78 7.63
N GLY A 158 3.84 -14.16 8.80
CA GLY A 158 5.00 -14.33 9.69
C GLY A 158 6.23 -13.50 9.34
N ALA A 159 6.17 -12.61 8.34
CA ALA A 159 7.30 -11.79 7.90
C ALA A 159 7.50 -10.54 8.77
N THR A 160 8.14 -10.69 9.93
CA THR A 160 8.27 -9.62 10.94
C THR A 160 9.35 -8.59 10.67
N ARG A 161 10.40 -8.91 9.90
CA ARG A 161 11.52 -7.98 9.65
C ARG A 161 11.08 -6.68 8.98
N THR A 162 10.13 -6.75 8.04
CA THR A 162 9.57 -5.56 7.38
C THR A 162 8.82 -4.66 8.37
N MET A 163 8.15 -5.24 9.36
CA MET A 163 7.53 -4.47 10.44
C MET A 163 8.58 -3.74 11.27
N GLU A 164 9.67 -4.40 11.69
CA GLU A 164 10.74 -3.76 12.48
C GLU A 164 11.34 -2.56 11.73
N GLY A 165 11.61 -2.71 10.42
CA GLY A 165 12.04 -1.62 9.56
C GLY A 165 11.04 -0.47 9.53
N TYR A 166 9.76 -0.74 9.29
CA TYR A 166 8.76 0.34 9.28
C TYR A 166 8.58 1.01 10.64
N LEU A 167 8.68 0.28 11.75
CA LEU A 167 8.63 0.89 13.08
C LEU A 167 9.80 1.84 13.32
N HIS A 168 10.97 1.52 12.76
CA HIS A 168 12.09 2.45 12.73
C HIS A 168 11.76 3.70 11.90
N TYR A 169 11.27 3.52 10.67
CA TYR A 169 10.84 4.61 9.78
C TYR A 169 9.86 5.57 10.47
N ILE A 170 8.75 5.03 10.99
CA ILE A 170 7.68 5.87 11.57
C ILE A 170 8.11 6.54 12.86
N THR A 171 8.99 5.91 13.64
CA THR A 171 9.58 6.53 14.84
C THR A 171 10.43 7.75 14.45
N ASN A 172 11.21 7.65 13.37
CA ASN A 172 12.00 8.76 12.86
C ASN A 172 11.12 9.89 12.32
N VAL A 173 10.08 9.57 11.53
CA VAL A 173 9.09 10.54 11.04
C VAL A 173 8.41 11.26 12.22
N PHE A 174 7.94 10.52 13.21
CA PHE A 174 7.28 11.08 14.39
C PHE A 174 8.23 11.97 15.21
N THR A 175 9.49 11.54 15.38
CA THR A 175 10.51 12.31 16.09
C THR A 175 10.87 13.61 15.35
N ALA A 176 10.95 13.56 14.01
CA ALA A 176 11.25 14.71 13.17
C ALA A 176 10.10 15.73 13.15
N ALA A 177 8.84 15.26 13.19
CA ALA A 177 7.66 16.13 13.23
C ALA A 177 7.57 16.97 14.51
N ARG A 178 8.17 16.52 15.63
CA ARG A 178 8.08 17.17 16.95
C ARG A 178 6.61 17.40 17.33
N ASP A 179 6.17 18.64 17.44
CA ASP A 179 4.80 19.02 17.79
C ASP A 179 3.88 19.23 16.57
N ALA A 180 4.43 19.16 15.35
CA ALA A 180 3.66 19.31 14.13
C ALA A 180 2.68 18.13 13.93
N PRO A 181 1.52 18.37 13.30
CA PRO A 181 0.63 17.29 12.88
C PRO A 181 1.34 16.30 11.95
N LEU A 182 0.96 15.03 12.01
CA LEU A 182 1.44 14.05 11.04
C LEU A 182 0.75 14.29 9.69
N GLN A 183 1.53 14.17 8.63
CA GLN A 183 1.07 14.18 7.26
C GLN A 183 0.63 12.75 6.87
N PRO A 184 -0.25 12.58 5.87
CA PRO A 184 -0.63 11.25 5.40
C PRO A 184 0.50 10.52 4.68
N VAL A 185 1.40 11.26 4.03
CA VAL A 185 2.43 10.73 3.16
C VAL A 185 3.77 11.44 3.35
N TYR A 186 4.85 10.66 3.26
CA TYR A 186 6.23 11.10 3.40
C TYR A 186 7.13 10.48 2.33
N GLY A 187 8.28 11.10 2.07
CA GLY A 187 9.34 10.53 1.23
C GLY A 187 9.96 9.27 1.85
N ILE A 188 10.66 8.47 1.05
CA ILE A 188 11.24 7.19 1.53
C ILE A 188 12.31 7.39 2.62
N SER A 189 12.88 8.59 2.75
CA SER A 189 13.79 8.95 3.85
C SER A 189 13.12 9.78 4.95
N GLY A 190 11.79 9.94 4.89
CA GLY A 190 11.00 10.71 5.83
C GLY A 190 10.87 12.19 5.47
N GLU A 191 11.16 12.56 4.22
CA GLU A 191 11.03 13.93 3.73
C GLU A 191 9.55 14.40 3.83
N PRO A 192 9.27 15.53 4.50
CA PRO A 192 7.89 16.01 4.73
C PRO A 192 7.35 16.91 3.61
N GLN A 193 8.19 17.28 2.63
CA GLN A 193 7.78 18.12 1.50
C GLN A 193 7.79 17.30 0.22
N LEU A 194 6.61 17.10 -0.35
CA LEU A 194 6.39 16.33 -1.58
C LEU A 194 5.71 17.19 -2.64
N THR A 195 6.22 18.43 -2.82
CA THR A 195 5.65 19.42 -3.73
C THR A 195 5.32 18.82 -5.09
N GLU A 196 4.03 18.83 -5.42
CA GLU A 196 3.54 18.31 -6.69
C GLU A 196 3.89 19.26 -7.84
N ILE A 197 4.59 18.74 -8.85
CA ILE A 197 4.88 19.43 -10.10
C ILE A 197 4.40 18.61 -11.28
N ILE A 198 3.99 19.29 -12.35
CA ILE A 198 3.63 18.64 -13.63
C ILE A 198 4.86 18.69 -14.55
N SER A 199 5.35 17.52 -14.97
CA SER A 199 6.40 17.44 -15.99
C SER A 199 5.85 17.79 -17.37
N SER A 200 6.45 18.79 -18.01
CA SER A 200 6.16 19.15 -19.41
C SER A 200 6.88 18.27 -20.43
N HIS A 201 7.81 17.42 -19.99
CA HIS A 201 8.71 16.64 -20.86
C HIS A 201 8.27 15.18 -21.05
N LEU A 202 7.39 14.69 -20.17
CA LEU A 202 6.85 13.34 -20.25
C LEU A 202 5.43 13.36 -20.79
N LEU A 203 5.20 12.60 -21.87
CA LEU A 203 3.87 12.46 -22.49
C LEU A 203 2.87 11.69 -21.60
N GLY A 204 3.35 10.95 -20.59
CA GLY A 204 2.52 10.10 -19.74
C GLY A 204 2.20 8.73 -20.36
N TYR A 205 1.48 7.92 -19.59
CA TYR A 205 1.16 6.54 -19.96
C TYR A 205 0.33 6.51 -21.24
N ARG A 206 0.87 5.89 -22.31
CA ARG A 206 0.27 5.89 -23.66
C ARG A 206 -0.09 7.30 -24.18
N GLY A 207 0.65 8.33 -23.76
CA GLY A 207 0.38 9.73 -24.11
C GLY A 207 -0.72 10.40 -23.27
N MET A 208 -1.17 9.77 -22.19
CA MET A 208 -2.15 10.34 -21.26
C MET A 208 -1.43 11.03 -20.10
N GLY A 209 -1.33 12.36 -20.19
CA GLY A 209 -0.87 13.22 -19.11
C GLY A 209 -2.01 13.63 -18.14
N PRO A 210 -1.69 14.47 -17.15
CA PRO A 210 -0.35 14.99 -16.84
C PRO A 210 0.53 13.93 -16.16
N VAL A 211 1.85 14.13 -16.19
CA VAL A 211 2.80 13.38 -15.35
C VAL A 211 3.14 14.24 -14.14
N ARG A 212 2.77 13.76 -12.96
CA ARG A 212 3.02 14.40 -11.67
C ARG A 212 4.26 13.81 -11.02
N ILE A 213 5.06 14.67 -10.41
CA ILE A 213 6.21 14.33 -9.57
C ILE A 213 5.94 15.00 -8.23
N GLY A 214 6.05 14.27 -7.13
CA GLY A 214 5.45 14.71 -5.86
C GLY A 214 3.96 14.38 -5.80
N ASN A 215 3.35 14.66 -4.66
CA ASN A 215 1.95 14.35 -4.45
C ASN A 215 1.34 15.31 -3.44
N GLN A 216 0.32 16.07 -3.84
CA GLN A 216 -0.33 17.09 -3.01
C GLN A 216 -0.93 16.56 -1.69
N ALA A 217 -1.15 15.25 -1.56
CA ALA A 217 -1.67 14.66 -0.32
C ALA A 217 -0.87 15.04 0.94
N PHE A 218 0.43 15.35 0.82
CA PHE A 218 1.26 15.77 1.96
C PHE A 218 0.77 17.05 2.67
N GLU A 219 -0.03 17.88 1.98
CA GLU A 219 -0.63 19.11 2.52
C GLU A 219 -1.94 18.83 3.28
N GLN A 220 -2.54 17.65 3.08
CA GLN A 220 -3.85 17.33 3.63
C GLN A 220 -3.78 16.96 5.10
N THR A 221 -4.84 17.29 5.84
CA THR A 221 -5.03 16.79 7.20
C THR A 221 -5.89 15.52 7.15
N GLN A 222 -5.32 14.40 7.62
CA GLN A 222 -5.99 13.10 7.71
C GLN A 222 -5.78 12.55 9.11
N HIS A 223 -6.86 12.23 9.80
CA HIS A 223 -6.83 11.94 11.23
C HIS A 223 -6.62 10.44 11.51
N ASP A 224 -6.93 9.59 10.52
CA ASP A 224 -6.73 8.14 10.58
C ASP A 224 -5.26 7.75 10.74
N VAL A 225 -4.33 8.60 10.30
CA VAL A 225 -2.88 8.35 10.33
C VAL A 225 -2.39 8.04 11.74
N TYR A 226 -2.92 8.72 12.76
CA TYR A 226 -2.54 8.48 14.15
C TYR A 226 -2.95 7.08 14.61
N GLY A 227 -4.13 6.64 14.21
CA GLY A 227 -4.59 5.27 14.42
C GLY A 227 -3.72 4.26 13.70
N ALA A 228 -3.40 4.51 12.42
CA ALA A 228 -2.55 3.64 11.61
C ALA A 228 -1.16 3.41 12.25
N VAL A 229 -0.54 4.45 12.79
CA VAL A 229 0.75 4.33 13.51
C VAL A 229 0.63 3.42 14.73
N ILE A 230 -0.38 3.62 15.57
CA ILE A 230 -0.59 2.79 16.77
C ILE A 230 -0.87 1.34 16.37
N LEU A 231 -1.70 1.12 15.35
CA LEU A 231 -2.06 -0.21 14.88
C LEU A 231 -0.86 -0.95 14.26
N ALA A 232 0.00 -0.26 13.52
CA ALA A 232 1.22 -0.84 12.97
C ALA A 232 2.22 -1.24 14.07
N ALA A 233 2.32 -0.44 15.14
CA ALA A 233 3.19 -0.73 16.28
C ALA A 233 2.63 -1.79 17.24
N MET A 234 1.32 -2.02 17.25
CA MET A 234 0.68 -2.90 18.23
C MET A 234 1.33 -4.27 18.33
N GLN A 235 1.66 -4.91 17.20
CA GLN A 235 2.20 -6.27 17.21
C GLN A 235 3.58 -6.36 17.88
N SER A 236 4.38 -5.28 17.88
CA SER A 236 5.71 -5.32 18.48
C SER A 236 5.71 -5.54 20.00
N PHE A 237 4.59 -5.24 20.67
CA PHE A 237 4.41 -5.49 22.09
C PHE A 237 4.13 -6.96 22.42
N PHE A 238 3.62 -7.74 21.46
CA PHE A 238 3.15 -9.11 21.72
C PHE A 238 4.02 -10.18 21.06
N ASP A 239 4.71 -9.82 19.97
CA ASP A 239 5.49 -10.77 19.18
C ASP A 239 6.86 -11.04 19.82
N GLN A 240 7.00 -12.20 20.45
CA GLN A 240 8.22 -12.60 21.17
C GLN A 240 9.40 -12.94 20.24
N ARG A 241 9.20 -12.95 18.92
CA ARG A 241 10.27 -13.23 17.94
C ARG A 241 11.17 -12.01 17.67
N LEU A 242 10.73 -10.82 18.05
CA LEU A 242 11.44 -9.57 17.76
C LEU A 242 12.66 -9.41 18.66
N ALA A 243 13.74 -8.87 18.09
CA ALA A 243 14.95 -8.60 18.86
C ALA A 243 14.74 -7.44 19.85
N ALA A 244 13.91 -6.47 19.48
CA ALA A 244 13.54 -5.32 20.29
C ALA A 244 12.01 -5.23 20.41
N PRO A 245 11.39 -5.93 21.39
CA PRO A 245 9.95 -5.83 21.62
C PRO A 245 9.55 -4.43 22.08
N GLY A 246 8.30 -4.07 21.83
CA GLY A 246 7.72 -2.80 22.29
C GLY A 246 7.69 -2.73 23.82
N ASP A 247 8.18 -1.61 24.36
CA ASP A 247 8.32 -1.39 25.80
C ASP A 247 7.50 -0.19 26.29
N VAL A 248 7.63 0.13 27.58
CA VAL A 248 6.92 1.28 28.19
C VAL A 248 7.30 2.60 27.52
N THR A 249 8.54 2.76 27.04
CA THR A 249 8.98 3.98 26.34
C THR A 249 8.30 4.14 24.99
N LEU A 250 8.22 3.06 24.20
CA LEU A 250 7.45 3.08 22.94
C LEU A 250 5.97 3.34 23.23
N PHE A 251 5.40 2.70 24.24
CA PHE A 251 4.01 2.92 24.63
C PHE A 251 3.73 4.40 24.94
N GLN A 252 4.56 5.05 25.77
CA GLN A 252 4.43 6.48 26.08
C GLN A 252 4.51 7.39 24.84
N ARG A 253 5.30 7.02 23.82
CA ARG A 253 5.32 7.74 22.55
C ARG A 253 4.02 7.55 21.78
N LEU A 254 3.48 6.33 21.74
CA LEU A 254 2.20 6.03 21.10
C LEU A 254 1.02 6.72 21.80
N GLU A 255 1.12 6.97 23.11
CA GLU A 255 0.12 7.75 23.84
C GLU A 255 -0.04 9.17 23.28
N ILE A 256 1.02 9.79 22.75
CA ILE A 256 0.94 11.10 22.09
C ILE A 256 0.04 11.03 20.85
N ALA A 257 0.19 9.97 20.03
CA ALA A 257 -0.71 9.72 18.92
C ALA A 257 -2.14 9.38 19.40
N GLY A 258 -2.27 8.68 20.53
CA GLY A 258 -3.55 8.39 21.18
C GLY A 258 -4.31 9.64 21.62
N GLU A 259 -3.61 10.63 22.17
CA GLU A 259 -4.20 11.93 22.52
C GLU A 259 -4.68 12.67 21.27
N ARG A 260 -3.93 12.60 20.16
CA ARG A 260 -4.38 13.14 18.87
C ARG A 260 -5.65 12.43 18.39
N CYS A 261 -5.69 11.10 18.41
CA CYS A 261 -6.90 10.33 18.09
C CYS A 261 -8.11 10.77 18.92
N TRP A 262 -7.93 10.90 20.24
CA TRP A 262 -8.99 11.31 21.16
C TRP A 262 -9.53 12.73 20.90
N ASN A 263 -8.65 13.67 20.56
CA ASN A 263 -9.02 15.06 20.33
C ASN A 263 -9.58 15.33 18.93
N LEU A 264 -9.31 14.43 17.97
CA LEU A 264 -9.55 14.69 16.56
C LEU A 264 -10.62 13.79 15.92
N TYR A 265 -10.99 12.63 16.50
CA TYR A 265 -11.90 11.69 15.84
C TYR A 265 -13.26 12.25 15.39
N ASP A 266 -13.73 13.34 15.97
CA ASP A 266 -14.99 14.01 15.62
C ASP A 266 -14.80 15.33 14.85
N GLN A 267 -13.58 15.58 14.36
CA GLN A 267 -13.22 16.75 13.58
C GLN A 267 -13.19 16.44 12.07
N PRO A 268 -13.46 17.43 11.18
CA PRO A 268 -13.40 17.23 9.75
C PRO A 268 -11.98 17.00 9.22
N ASP A 269 -11.83 16.05 8.29
CA ASP A 269 -10.57 15.73 7.61
C ASP A 269 -10.82 15.38 6.13
N ALA A 270 -9.75 15.08 5.38
CA ALA A 270 -9.86 14.74 3.95
C ALA A 270 -10.35 13.29 3.67
N GLY A 271 -10.50 12.48 4.72
CA GLY A 271 -10.82 11.05 4.61
C GLY A 271 -9.74 10.22 3.90
N ILE A 272 -10.02 8.91 3.76
CA ILE A 272 -9.12 7.93 3.12
C ILE A 272 -8.94 8.16 1.60
N TRP A 273 -9.90 8.83 0.95
CA TRP A 273 -9.89 9.05 -0.50
C TRP A 273 -9.29 10.40 -0.92
N GLU A 274 -8.77 11.18 0.03
CA GLU A 274 -7.91 12.33 -0.22
C GLU A 274 -8.52 13.39 -1.15
N TYR A 275 -9.83 13.64 -1.02
CA TYR A 275 -10.53 14.63 -1.82
C TYR A 275 -9.85 16.02 -1.69
N ARG A 276 -9.58 16.70 -2.80
CA ARG A 276 -8.84 17.97 -2.80
C ARG A 276 -9.69 19.15 -2.28
N GLY A 277 -11.02 19.07 -2.40
CA GLY A 277 -11.93 20.15 -2.03
C GLY A 277 -12.92 19.85 -0.90
N ARG A 278 -12.85 18.67 -0.29
CA ARG A 278 -13.91 18.17 0.59
C ARG A 278 -13.34 17.66 1.90
N VAL A 279 -13.78 18.28 3.00
CA VAL A 279 -13.53 17.79 4.35
C VAL A 279 -14.84 17.48 5.08
N ARG A 280 -14.87 16.34 5.78
CA ARG A 280 -16.02 15.92 6.62
C ARG A 280 -15.50 15.13 7.81
N VAL A 281 -16.37 14.91 8.80
CA VAL A 281 -16.09 13.92 9.85
C VAL A 281 -16.30 12.53 9.25
N HIS A 282 -15.24 11.98 8.65
CA HIS A 282 -15.29 10.70 7.93
C HIS A 282 -15.39 9.53 8.89
N THR A 283 -16.31 8.59 8.62
CA THR A 283 -16.55 7.42 9.48
C THR A 283 -15.29 6.58 9.62
N PHE A 284 -14.59 6.32 8.52
CA PHE A 284 -13.34 5.57 8.54
C PHE A 284 -12.28 6.25 9.41
N SER A 285 -12.10 7.57 9.25
CA SER A 285 -11.13 8.33 10.05
C SER A 285 -11.42 8.26 11.54
N SER A 286 -12.68 8.50 11.94
CA SER A 286 -13.09 8.37 13.34
C SER A 286 -12.85 6.97 13.90
N VAL A 287 -13.13 5.93 13.11
CA VAL A 287 -12.98 4.53 13.52
C VAL A 287 -11.51 4.13 13.61
N MET A 288 -10.64 4.63 12.74
CA MET A 288 -9.19 4.44 12.85
C MET A 288 -8.63 5.13 14.11
N CYS A 289 -9.08 6.35 14.42
CA CYS A 289 -8.74 7.00 15.69
C CYS A 289 -9.19 6.15 16.89
N TRP A 290 -10.44 5.68 16.88
CA TRP A 290 -10.97 4.80 17.92
C TRP A 290 -10.15 3.51 18.06
N ALA A 291 -9.79 2.88 16.94
CA ALA A 291 -9.03 1.64 16.94
C ALA A 291 -7.67 1.87 17.62
N GLY A 292 -6.99 2.98 17.33
CA GLY A 292 -5.75 3.37 18.01
C GLY A 292 -5.92 3.48 19.52
N VAL A 293 -6.95 4.19 19.98
CA VAL A 293 -7.27 4.37 21.41
C VAL A 293 -7.63 3.03 22.08
N ASP A 294 -8.40 2.16 21.43
CA ASP A 294 -8.69 0.80 21.92
C ASP A 294 -7.42 -0.05 22.03
N ARG A 295 -6.51 0.05 21.05
CA ARG A 295 -5.27 -0.73 21.06
C ARG A 295 -4.31 -0.26 22.13
N LEU A 296 -4.25 1.03 22.44
CA LEU A 296 -3.49 1.53 23.60
C LEU A 296 -3.96 0.93 24.92
N ALA A 297 -5.26 0.74 25.12
CA ALA A 297 -5.77 0.06 26.31
C ALA A 297 -5.26 -1.39 26.41
N ARG A 298 -5.23 -2.12 25.28
CA ARG A 298 -4.72 -3.50 25.24
C ARG A 298 -3.21 -3.58 25.48
N ILE A 299 -2.46 -2.64 24.93
CA ILE A 299 -1.01 -2.54 25.16
C ILE A 299 -0.74 -2.22 26.64
N ALA A 300 -1.45 -1.24 27.22
CA ALA A 300 -1.32 -0.90 28.64
C ALA A 300 -1.60 -2.10 29.55
N ARG A 301 -2.62 -2.91 29.23
CA ARG A 301 -2.89 -4.17 29.94
C ARG A 301 -1.71 -5.14 29.84
N HIS A 302 -1.16 -5.33 28.63
CA HIS A 302 -0.02 -6.22 28.42
C HIS A 302 1.22 -5.79 29.23
N LEU A 303 1.47 -4.48 29.28
CA LEU A 303 2.55 -3.87 30.05
C LEU A 303 2.25 -3.77 31.56
N SER A 304 1.11 -4.29 32.03
CA SER A 304 0.68 -4.22 33.44
C SER A 304 0.58 -2.78 33.98
N LEU A 305 0.02 -1.86 33.19
CA LEU A 305 -0.22 -0.45 33.53
C LEU A 305 -1.73 -0.19 33.74
N PRO A 306 -2.33 -0.61 34.88
CA PRO A 306 -3.79 -0.63 35.07
C PRO A 306 -4.44 0.76 35.03
N GLU A 307 -3.76 1.80 35.51
CA GLU A 307 -4.27 3.18 35.46
C GLU A 307 -4.38 3.68 34.02
N ARG A 308 -3.35 3.43 33.20
CA ARG A 308 -3.35 3.81 31.78
C ARG A 308 -4.35 2.98 30.98
N GLU A 309 -4.45 1.68 31.26
CA GLU A 309 -5.50 0.83 30.66
C GLU A 309 -6.89 1.42 30.91
N SER A 310 -7.19 1.81 32.16
CA SER A 310 -8.50 2.36 32.53
C SER A 310 -8.83 3.64 31.74
N VAL A 311 -7.87 4.57 31.65
CA VAL A 311 -8.03 5.83 30.91
C VAL A 311 -8.35 5.56 29.43
N TRP A 312 -7.52 4.77 28.76
CA TRP A 312 -7.69 4.50 27.33
C TRP A 312 -8.96 3.69 27.04
N ARG A 313 -9.30 2.72 27.89
CA ARG A 313 -10.53 1.93 27.75
C ARG A 313 -11.78 2.79 27.91
N GLN A 314 -11.79 3.73 28.86
CA GLN A 314 -12.90 4.66 29.05
C GLN A 314 -13.08 5.56 27.81
N ARG A 315 -11.99 6.12 27.29
CA ARG A 315 -12.00 6.94 26.07
C ARG A 315 -12.48 6.16 24.84
N ALA A 316 -11.94 4.96 24.63
CA ALA A 316 -12.36 4.09 23.53
C ALA A 316 -13.87 3.78 23.60
N SER A 317 -14.40 3.53 24.80
CA SER A 317 -15.84 3.28 25.00
C SER A 317 -16.70 4.51 24.66
N GLN A 318 -16.25 5.71 25.04
CA GLN A 318 -16.94 6.97 24.73
C GLN A 318 -16.93 7.28 23.22
N MET A 319 -15.76 7.13 22.58
CA MET A 319 -15.62 7.28 21.13
C MET A 319 -16.52 6.28 20.40
N HIS A 320 -16.51 5.00 20.81
CA HIS A 320 -17.34 3.95 20.19
C HIS A 320 -18.82 4.34 20.15
N GLY A 321 -19.38 4.72 21.30
CA GLY A 321 -20.78 5.12 21.40
C GLY A 321 -21.12 6.34 20.54
N ARG A 322 -20.26 7.37 20.52
CA ARG A 322 -20.50 8.59 19.71
C ARG A 322 -20.40 8.30 18.21
N ILE A 323 -19.36 7.59 17.79
CA ILE A 323 -19.14 7.25 16.38
C ILE A 323 -20.30 6.39 15.87
N LEU A 324 -20.65 5.32 16.60
CA LEU A 324 -21.69 4.38 16.19
C LEU A 324 -23.06 5.07 16.02
N ALA A 325 -23.38 6.03 16.88
CA ALA A 325 -24.59 6.81 16.78
C ALA A 325 -24.59 7.79 15.59
N ALA A 326 -23.42 8.30 15.19
CA ALA A 326 -23.30 9.31 14.15
C ALA A 326 -23.12 8.74 12.74
N CYS A 327 -22.55 7.54 12.60
CA CYS A 327 -22.25 6.92 11.31
C CYS A 327 -23.31 5.92 10.82
N TRP A 328 -24.31 5.60 11.63
CA TRP A 328 -25.44 4.75 11.21
C TRP A 328 -26.59 5.62 10.67
N ASP A 329 -26.98 5.38 9.43
CA ASP A 329 -28.15 6.02 8.83
C ASP A 329 -29.36 5.08 8.89
N GLN A 330 -30.37 5.47 9.66
CA GLN A 330 -31.57 4.66 9.87
C GLN A 330 -32.46 4.55 8.61
N GLN A 331 -32.43 5.56 7.73
CA GLN A 331 -33.23 5.59 6.52
C GLN A 331 -32.61 4.73 5.41
N LEU A 332 -31.30 4.79 5.24
CA LEU A 332 -30.55 3.94 4.32
C LEU A 332 -30.41 2.52 4.85
N GLY A 333 -30.40 2.35 6.18
CA GLY A 333 -30.19 1.06 6.83
C GLY A 333 -28.75 0.56 6.69
N CYS A 334 -27.77 1.47 6.66
CA CYS A 334 -26.36 1.13 6.55
C CYS A 334 -25.47 2.13 7.29
N PHE A 335 -24.21 1.75 7.52
CA PHE A 335 -23.17 2.71 7.87
C PHE A 335 -22.82 3.60 6.66
N THR A 336 -22.51 4.87 6.93
CA THR A 336 -22.26 5.89 5.91
C THR A 336 -20.79 6.33 5.86
N GLU A 337 -20.38 6.93 4.75
CA GLU A 337 -18.99 7.39 4.51
C GLU A 337 -18.52 8.46 5.52
N ALA A 338 -19.46 9.23 6.06
CA ALA A 338 -19.22 10.32 7.00
C ALA A 338 -20.41 10.47 7.95
N TRP A 339 -20.18 11.13 9.08
CA TRP A 339 -21.20 11.38 10.08
C TRP A 339 -22.35 12.18 9.50
N GLN A 340 -23.58 11.72 9.74
CA GLN A 340 -24.81 12.39 9.33
C GLN A 340 -24.86 12.72 7.82
N ALA A 341 -24.15 11.94 7.00
CA ALA A 341 -24.14 12.09 5.54
C ALA A 341 -24.85 10.90 4.88
N PRO A 342 -25.91 11.11 4.09
CA PRO A 342 -26.66 10.03 3.45
C PRO A 342 -25.94 9.50 2.20
N ALA A 343 -24.69 9.07 2.36
CA ALA A 343 -23.83 8.56 1.30
C ALA A 343 -22.97 7.40 1.83
N VAL A 344 -22.62 6.47 0.94
CA VAL A 344 -21.83 5.28 1.29
C VAL A 344 -20.58 5.24 0.43
N ASP A 345 -19.49 4.78 1.04
CA ASP A 345 -18.28 4.39 0.34
C ASP A 345 -17.85 2.98 0.78
N ALA A 346 -16.87 2.40 0.10
CA ALA A 346 -16.41 1.05 0.41
C ALA A 346 -15.66 0.94 1.74
N SER A 347 -15.23 2.05 2.35
CA SER A 347 -14.42 2.04 3.57
C SER A 347 -15.22 1.52 4.78
N VAL A 348 -16.55 1.65 4.77
CA VAL A 348 -17.41 1.10 5.85
C VAL A 348 -17.39 -0.43 5.93
N LEU A 349 -16.88 -1.13 4.92
CA LEU A 349 -16.66 -2.58 4.98
C LEU A 349 -15.55 -2.97 5.96
N LEU A 350 -14.65 -2.03 6.30
CA LEU A 350 -13.52 -2.25 7.21
C LEU A 350 -13.93 -2.21 8.69
N LEU A 351 -15.16 -1.78 9.01
CA LEU A 351 -15.61 -1.64 10.40
C LEU A 351 -15.52 -2.94 11.19
N ALA A 352 -15.85 -4.08 10.57
CA ALA A 352 -15.71 -5.39 11.21
C ALA A 352 -14.23 -5.81 11.35
N GLU A 353 -13.39 -5.55 10.34
CA GLU A 353 -11.96 -5.88 10.38
C GLU A 353 -11.20 -5.08 11.45
N LEU A 354 -11.59 -3.82 11.66
CA LEU A 354 -11.07 -2.98 12.74
C LEU A 354 -11.64 -3.36 14.12
N ASN A 355 -12.56 -4.34 14.18
CA ASN A 355 -13.31 -4.76 15.37
C ASN A 355 -14.21 -3.66 15.97
N PHE A 356 -14.59 -2.65 15.16
CA PHE A 356 -15.52 -1.60 15.58
C PHE A 356 -16.93 -2.14 15.76
N VAL A 357 -17.34 -3.06 14.89
CA VAL A 357 -18.59 -3.83 14.98
C VAL A 357 -18.28 -5.31 14.83
N LYS A 358 -19.17 -6.17 15.33
CA LYS A 358 -19.09 -7.60 15.05
C LYS A 358 -19.53 -7.88 13.62
N ALA A 359 -18.97 -8.91 12.99
CA ALA A 359 -19.35 -9.30 11.64
C ALA A 359 -20.83 -9.73 11.57
N GLU A 360 -21.33 -10.37 12.62
CA GLU A 360 -22.71 -10.85 12.71
C GLU A 360 -23.70 -9.77 13.18
N ASP A 361 -23.23 -8.53 13.43
CA ASP A 361 -24.12 -7.43 13.77
C ASP A 361 -25.08 -7.18 12.58
N PRO A 362 -26.41 -7.21 12.80
CA PRO A 362 -27.38 -6.96 11.75
C PRO A 362 -27.15 -5.66 10.98
N LYS A 363 -26.62 -4.62 11.64
CA LYS A 363 -26.25 -3.35 11.00
C LYS A 363 -25.10 -3.51 10.01
N PHE A 364 -24.10 -4.31 10.38
CA PHE A 364 -22.97 -4.57 9.50
C PHE A 364 -23.38 -5.45 8.31
N VAL A 365 -24.16 -6.51 8.55
CA VAL A 365 -24.71 -7.35 7.47
C VAL A 365 -25.52 -6.50 6.48
N ALA A 366 -26.42 -5.65 6.97
CA ALA A 366 -27.19 -4.74 6.13
C ALA A 366 -26.29 -3.76 5.35
N THR A 367 -25.19 -3.31 5.95
CA THR A 367 -24.19 -2.47 5.28
C THR A 367 -23.49 -3.21 4.15
N VAL A 368 -23.10 -4.47 4.34
CA VAL A 368 -22.49 -5.31 3.30
C VAL A 368 -23.45 -5.48 2.11
N ASP A 369 -24.73 -5.74 2.39
CA ASP A 369 -25.76 -5.85 1.35
C ASP A 369 -25.98 -4.52 0.62
N TYR A 370 -26.06 -3.41 1.36
CA TYR A 370 -26.23 -2.07 0.78
C TYR A 370 -25.06 -1.71 -0.13
N VAL A 371 -23.82 -1.89 0.32
CA VAL A 371 -22.60 -1.65 -0.48
C VAL A 371 -22.58 -2.53 -1.72
N GLY A 372 -22.87 -3.83 -1.57
CA GLY A 372 -22.93 -4.78 -2.68
C GLY A 372 -23.97 -4.40 -3.73
N LYS A 373 -25.11 -3.83 -3.32
CA LYS A 373 -26.16 -3.38 -4.25
C LYS A 373 -25.78 -2.10 -5.01
N HIS A 374 -25.10 -1.16 -4.36
CA HIS A 374 -24.92 0.19 -4.92
C HIS A 374 -23.56 0.40 -5.57
N LEU A 375 -22.48 -0.15 -5.00
CA LEU A 375 -21.10 0.09 -5.43
C LEU A 375 -20.54 -1.02 -6.34
N ARG A 376 -21.21 -2.16 -6.46
CA ARG A 376 -20.75 -3.30 -7.27
C ARG A 376 -21.13 -3.18 -8.74
N ARG A 377 -20.22 -3.56 -9.63
CA ARG A 377 -20.45 -3.75 -11.08
C ARG A 377 -19.81 -5.08 -11.50
N GLY A 378 -20.64 -6.09 -11.75
CA GLY A 378 -20.14 -7.46 -11.95
C GLY A 378 -19.47 -7.98 -10.67
N PRO A 379 -18.25 -8.55 -10.71
CA PRO A 379 -17.52 -8.96 -9.51
C PRO A 379 -16.72 -7.81 -8.85
N TYR A 380 -16.72 -6.60 -9.39
CA TYR A 380 -15.83 -5.53 -8.95
C TYR A 380 -16.56 -4.44 -8.16
N LEU A 381 -15.87 -3.80 -7.21
CA LEU A 381 -16.42 -2.77 -6.34
C LEU A 381 -15.74 -1.41 -6.58
N PHE A 382 -16.55 -0.36 -6.63
CA PHE A 382 -16.11 1.03 -6.69
C PHE A 382 -15.87 1.58 -5.27
N ARG A 383 -15.02 2.61 -5.13
CA ARG A 383 -14.85 3.37 -3.87
C ARG A 383 -16.18 3.96 -3.42
N TYR A 384 -16.83 4.67 -4.33
CA TYR A 384 -18.09 5.39 -4.21
C TYR A 384 -18.58 5.65 -5.64
N THR A 385 -19.85 6.06 -5.79
CA THR A 385 -20.43 6.40 -7.11
C THR A 385 -20.75 7.89 -7.28
N ALA A 386 -20.54 8.70 -6.24
CA ALA A 386 -20.74 10.14 -6.31
C ALA A 386 -19.66 10.82 -7.18
N HIS A 387 -19.98 11.99 -7.74
CA HIS A 387 -18.99 12.84 -8.41
C HIS A 387 -18.06 13.45 -7.36
N ASP A 388 -16.75 13.41 -7.63
CA ASP A 388 -15.71 14.09 -6.87
C ASP A 388 -15.14 15.29 -7.67
N ASP A 389 -13.97 15.79 -7.26
CA ASP A 389 -13.23 16.89 -7.91
C ASP A 389 -12.84 16.62 -9.38
N PHE A 390 -12.92 15.36 -9.83
CA PHE A 390 -12.53 14.84 -11.15
C PHE A 390 -13.68 14.06 -11.85
N GLY A 391 -14.91 14.16 -11.34
CA GLY A 391 -16.10 13.51 -11.92
C GLY A 391 -16.43 12.15 -11.28
N ALA A 392 -17.30 11.36 -11.91
CA ALA A 392 -17.62 10.03 -11.39
C ALA A 392 -16.44 9.07 -11.65
N PRO A 393 -16.08 8.17 -10.72
CA PRO A 393 -15.10 7.12 -11.00
C PRO A 393 -15.59 6.21 -12.12
N GLU A 394 -14.71 5.93 -13.09
CA GLU A 394 -15.02 5.05 -14.23
C GLU A 394 -14.62 3.59 -13.99
N ASN A 395 -13.54 3.40 -13.24
CA ASN A 395 -12.97 2.10 -12.94
C ASN A 395 -13.22 1.68 -11.49
N ALA A 396 -13.24 0.37 -11.26
CA ALA A 396 -13.34 -0.22 -9.94
C ALA A 396 -11.98 -0.22 -9.26
N PHE A 397 -11.96 0.04 -7.95
CA PHE A 397 -10.73 0.02 -7.17
C PHE A 397 -10.55 -1.39 -6.59
N ASN A 398 -9.49 -2.08 -7.01
CA ASN A 398 -9.22 -3.47 -6.68
C ASN A 398 -9.25 -3.75 -5.17
N ILE A 399 -8.71 -2.87 -4.33
CA ILE A 399 -8.75 -3.05 -2.86
C ILE A 399 -10.17 -3.06 -2.30
N CYS A 400 -11.08 -2.22 -2.82
CA CYS A 400 -12.47 -2.18 -2.39
C CYS A 400 -13.17 -3.51 -2.70
N THR A 401 -12.82 -4.14 -3.82
CA THR A 401 -13.29 -5.49 -4.15
C THR A 401 -12.79 -6.52 -3.12
N PHE A 402 -11.53 -6.44 -2.70
CA PHE A 402 -10.98 -7.30 -1.65
C PHE A 402 -11.59 -7.05 -0.26
N TRP A 403 -11.89 -5.79 0.10
CA TRP A 403 -12.63 -5.50 1.33
C TRP A 403 -14.03 -6.12 1.31
N TYR A 404 -14.69 -6.11 0.15
CA TYR A 404 -15.99 -6.75 -0.01
C TYR A 404 -15.92 -8.27 0.09
N ILE A 405 -14.94 -8.90 -0.57
CA ILE A 405 -14.65 -10.34 -0.43
C ILE A 405 -14.47 -10.69 1.07
N ASN A 406 -13.66 -9.91 1.77
CA ASN A 406 -13.35 -10.11 3.18
C ASN A 406 -14.57 -9.90 4.08
N ALA A 407 -15.42 -8.92 3.78
CA ALA A 407 -16.67 -8.67 4.49
C ALA A 407 -17.70 -9.78 4.26
N LEU A 408 -17.87 -10.23 3.01
CA LEU A 408 -18.71 -11.38 2.66
C LEU A 408 -18.29 -12.63 3.43
N ALA A 409 -16.99 -12.93 3.46
CA ALA A 409 -16.46 -14.05 4.22
C ALA A 409 -16.74 -13.93 5.72
N ALA A 410 -16.61 -12.72 6.27
CA ALA A 410 -16.88 -12.43 7.68
C ALA A 410 -18.36 -12.61 8.06
N VAL A 411 -19.29 -12.23 7.18
CA VAL A 411 -20.74 -12.44 7.42
C VAL A 411 -21.22 -13.86 7.05
N GLY A 412 -20.30 -14.80 6.79
CA GLY A 412 -20.60 -16.21 6.50
C GLY A 412 -20.87 -16.53 5.02
N ARG A 413 -20.85 -15.55 4.10
CA ARG A 413 -21.05 -15.74 2.66
C ARG A 413 -19.76 -16.15 1.95
N ARG A 414 -19.16 -17.26 2.40
CA ARG A 414 -17.82 -17.70 1.95
C ARG A 414 -17.77 -18.11 0.48
N ASP A 415 -18.79 -18.80 -0.04
CA ASP A 415 -18.77 -19.26 -1.43
C ASP A 415 -18.78 -18.11 -2.44
N GLU A 416 -19.62 -17.10 -2.19
CA GLU A 416 -19.64 -15.88 -2.99
C GLU A 416 -18.31 -15.13 -2.90
N ALA A 417 -17.74 -15.02 -1.70
CA ALA A 417 -16.43 -14.40 -1.51
C ALA A 417 -15.34 -15.12 -2.31
N ARG A 418 -15.35 -16.46 -2.32
CA ARG A 418 -14.41 -17.29 -3.10
C ARG A 418 -14.59 -17.11 -4.61
N GLU A 419 -15.82 -16.99 -5.10
CA GLU A 419 -16.09 -16.73 -6.51
C GLU A 419 -15.49 -15.40 -6.95
N ILE A 420 -15.78 -14.32 -6.20
CA ILE A 420 -15.25 -12.99 -6.50
C ILE A 420 -13.73 -12.97 -6.38
N PHE A 421 -13.16 -13.63 -5.36
CA PHE A 421 -11.71 -13.73 -5.18
C PHE A 421 -11.03 -14.43 -6.35
N ASN A 422 -11.54 -15.57 -6.81
CA ASN A 422 -11.00 -16.27 -7.97
C ASN A 422 -11.13 -15.43 -9.26
N ASN A 423 -12.17 -14.61 -9.38
CA ASN A 423 -12.29 -13.66 -10.48
C ASN A 423 -11.21 -12.57 -10.42
N MET A 424 -10.89 -12.05 -9.24
CA MET A 424 -9.77 -11.10 -9.06
C MET A 424 -8.42 -11.73 -9.44
N LEU A 425 -8.15 -12.98 -9.03
CA LEU A 425 -6.89 -13.66 -9.37
C LEU A 425 -6.71 -13.86 -10.89
N LYS A 426 -7.81 -14.02 -11.65
CA LYS A 426 -7.76 -14.08 -13.13
C LYS A 426 -7.42 -12.74 -13.78
N ARG A 427 -7.47 -11.63 -13.03
CA ARG A 427 -7.10 -10.28 -13.50
C ARG A 427 -5.66 -9.91 -13.21
N CYS A 428 -4.96 -10.70 -12.40
CA CYS A 428 -3.52 -10.60 -12.31
C CYS A 428 -2.91 -10.72 -13.72
N ASN A 429 -1.91 -9.90 -14.01
CA ASN A 429 -1.19 -10.01 -15.28
C ASN A 429 -0.29 -11.28 -15.32
N GLY A 430 0.50 -11.44 -16.38
CA GLY A 430 1.40 -12.58 -16.54
C GLY A 430 2.47 -12.76 -15.43
N LEU A 431 2.68 -11.74 -14.59
CA LEU A 431 3.57 -11.80 -13.43
C LEU A 431 2.84 -12.11 -12.12
N GLY A 432 1.51 -12.23 -12.15
CA GLY A 432 0.67 -12.43 -10.97
C GLY A 432 0.34 -11.14 -10.20
N LEU A 433 0.48 -9.98 -10.84
CA LEU A 433 0.38 -8.66 -10.20
C LEU A 433 -0.87 -7.90 -10.62
N LEU A 434 -1.38 -7.06 -9.71
CA LEU A 434 -2.51 -6.15 -9.93
C LEU A 434 -2.03 -4.69 -9.85
N SER A 435 -2.69 -3.83 -10.62
CA SER A 435 -2.61 -2.37 -10.48
C SER A 435 -3.65 -1.88 -9.45
N GLU A 436 -3.74 -0.57 -9.28
CA GLU A 436 -4.72 0.08 -8.42
C GLU A 436 -6.18 -0.18 -8.83
N ASP A 437 -6.50 0.12 -10.08
CA ASP A 437 -7.84 0.08 -10.63
C ASP A 437 -7.99 -0.98 -11.71
N LEU A 438 -9.24 -1.28 -12.04
CA LEU A 438 -9.60 -2.15 -13.14
C LEU A 438 -10.88 -1.65 -13.82
N ASP A 439 -10.89 -1.68 -15.15
CA ASP A 439 -12.10 -1.46 -15.94
C ASP A 439 -13.04 -2.67 -15.76
N PRO A 440 -14.24 -2.49 -15.17
CA PRO A 440 -15.16 -3.59 -14.90
C PRO A 440 -15.73 -4.26 -16.16
N ALA A 441 -15.73 -3.58 -17.31
CA ALA A 441 -16.26 -4.09 -18.57
C ALA A 441 -15.22 -4.95 -19.31
N THR A 442 -13.96 -4.49 -19.36
CA THR A 442 -12.90 -5.14 -20.14
C THR A 442 -11.98 -6.02 -19.29
N GLY A 443 -11.87 -5.72 -17.99
CA GLY A 443 -10.88 -6.30 -17.10
C GLY A 443 -9.46 -5.78 -17.31
N GLU A 444 -9.27 -4.69 -18.06
CA GLU A 444 -7.97 -4.02 -18.20
C GLU A 444 -7.55 -3.38 -16.87
N LEU A 445 -6.28 -3.55 -16.53
CA LEU A 445 -5.65 -2.96 -15.34
C LEU A 445 -5.29 -1.49 -15.58
N TRP A 446 -5.64 -0.63 -14.63
CA TRP A 446 -5.40 0.83 -14.64
C TRP A 446 -4.84 1.33 -13.30
N GLY A 447 -4.38 2.58 -13.28
CA GLY A 447 -3.75 3.20 -12.11
C GLY A 447 -2.35 2.64 -11.83
N ASN A 448 -1.74 3.08 -10.72
CA ASN A 448 -0.35 2.76 -10.39
C ASN A 448 -0.11 1.24 -10.21
N TYR A 449 1.14 0.80 -10.42
CA TYR A 449 1.47 -0.62 -10.56
C TYR A 449 2.91 -0.99 -10.09
N PRO A 450 3.11 -2.18 -9.50
CA PRO A 450 2.09 -2.94 -8.79
C PRO A 450 1.61 -2.10 -7.59
N GLN A 451 0.33 -2.15 -7.30
CA GLN A 451 -0.24 -1.35 -6.21
C GLN A 451 -0.31 -2.18 -4.93
N THR A 452 0.26 -1.67 -3.84
CA THR A 452 0.46 -2.47 -2.62
C THR A 452 -0.86 -2.91 -1.99
N TYR A 453 -1.89 -2.06 -1.94
CA TYR A 453 -3.19 -2.48 -1.42
C TYR A 453 -3.79 -3.68 -2.16
N SER A 454 -3.65 -3.76 -3.47
CA SER A 454 -4.20 -4.84 -4.28
C SER A 454 -3.49 -6.14 -3.96
N MET A 455 -2.17 -6.08 -3.72
CA MET A 455 -1.39 -7.23 -3.26
C MET A 455 -1.72 -7.61 -1.81
N VAL A 456 -1.98 -6.63 -0.93
CA VAL A 456 -2.51 -6.85 0.43
C VAL A 456 -3.85 -7.58 0.38
N GLY A 457 -4.73 -7.18 -0.54
CA GLY A 457 -6.03 -7.79 -0.75
C GLY A 457 -5.94 -9.27 -1.13
N ILE A 458 -4.95 -9.64 -1.96
CA ILE A 458 -4.67 -11.05 -2.30
C ILE A 458 -4.31 -11.85 -1.05
N ILE A 459 -3.35 -11.38 -0.26
CA ILE A 459 -2.89 -12.08 0.95
C ILE A 459 -4.03 -12.23 1.95
N ASN A 460 -4.70 -11.12 2.28
CA ASN A 460 -5.75 -11.09 3.29
C ASN A 460 -6.92 -12.00 2.92
N SER A 461 -7.35 -11.97 1.66
CA SER A 461 -8.47 -12.78 1.19
C SER A 461 -8.09 -14.25 1.12
N ALA A 462 -6.90 -14.60 0.58
CA ALA A 462 -6.43 -15.98 0.52
C ALA A 462 -6.34 -16.60 1.93
N THR A 463 -5.71 -15.90 2.88
CA THR A 463 -5.57 -16.38 4.26
C THR A 463 -6.93 -16.55 4.95
N ARG A 464 -7.92 -15.69 4.66
CA ARG A 464 -9.27 -15.79 5.26
C ARG A 464 -10.15 -16.87 4.62
N LEU A 465 -10.00 -17.09 3.31
CA LEU A 465 -10.84 -17.98 2.52
C LEU A 465 -10.30 -19.40 2.41
N SER A 466 -8.99 -19.58 2.59
CA SER A 466 -8.35 -20.89 2.50
C SER A 466 -8.96 -21.82 3.53
N CYS A 467 -9.15 -23.08 3.17
CA CYS A 467 -9.34 -24.11 4.18
C CYS A 467 -8.09 -24.21 5.08
N PRO A 468 -8.26 -24.61 6.35
CA PRO A 468 -7.16 -25.00 7.22
C PRO A 468 -6.33 -26.14 6.61
N TRP A 469 -5.05 -26.20 6.96
CA TRP A 469 -4.17 -27.30 6.53
C TRP A 469 -4.64 -28.66 7.06
N GLU A 470 -5.22 -28.70 8.27
CA GLU A 470 -5.74 -29.93 8.90
C GLU A 470 -6.97 -30.50 8.19
N ASP A 471 -7.80 -29.65 7.57
CA ASP A 471 -8.99 -30.10 6.84
C ASP A 471 -8.66 -30.60 5.42
N ALA A 472 -7.48 -30.25 4.90
CA ALA A 472 -7.12 -30.45 3.51
C ALA A 472 -6.18 -31.65 3.26
N LEU A 473 -5.49 -32.11 4.31
CA LEU A 473 -4.60 -33.28 4.32
C LEU A 473 -5.33 -34.47 4.93
#